data_AF-A0A9Q3SNN4-F1
#
_entry.id   AF-A0A9Q3SNN4-F1
#
_cell.length_a   1.000
_cell.length_b   1.000
_cell.length_c   1.000
_cell.angle_alpha   90.00
_cell.angle_beta   90.00
_cell.angle_gamma   90.00
#
_symmetry.space_group_name_H-M   'P 1'
#
loop_
_entity.id
_entity.type
_entity.pdbx_description
1 polymer ?
#
loop_
_entity_poly.entity_id
_entity_poly.type
_entity_poly.pdbx_seq_one_letter_code
_entity_poly.pdbx_strand_id
1 'polypeptide(L)'
;MESTSSFTTATMSAVGSAVRTIRTHALTQITAYTARAQKAAVDPEASTEAAHRERVAYWACTAREAGATEQEIAAAENAAPRVNR
;
A
#
# COMPACT_ATOMS: atom_id res chain seq x y z
N MET A 1 19.84 -19.49 -30.75
CA MET A 1 18.56 -19.59 -29.98
C MET A 1 18.75 -19.10 -28.53
N GLU A 2 19.59 -18.08 -28.32
CA GLU A 2 20.05 -17.59 -27.01
C GLU A 2 19.41 -16.24 -26.65
N SER A 3 19.08 -15.43 -27.66
CA SER A 3 18.51 -14.09 -27.47
C SER A 3 17.09 -14.13 -26.88
N THR A 4 16.26 -15.11 -27.28
CA THR A 4 14.88 -15.25 -26.79
C THR A 4 14.83 -15.61 -25.30
N SER A 5 15.78 -16.40 -24.79
CA SER A 5 15.84 -16.72 -23.35
C SER A 5 16.29 -15.51 -22.55
N SER A 6 17.31 -14.76 -22.99
CA SER A 6 17.78 -13.55 -22.31
C SER A 6 16.71 -12.45 -22.23
N PHE A 7 15.95 -12.24 -23.30
CA PHE A 7 14.84 -11.29 -23.32
C PHE A 7 13.70 -11.72 -22.38
N THR A 8 13.36 -13.00 -22.37
CA THR A 8 12.32 -13.54 -21.47
C THR A 8 12.72 -13.34 -20.01
N THR A 9 13.97 -13.67 -19.66
CA THR A 9 14.50 -13.45 -18.30
C THR A 9 14.49 -11.97 -17.92
N ALA A 10 14.94 -11.08 -18.81
CA ALA A 10 14.93 -9.63 -18.56
C ALA A 10 13.50 -9.12 -18.33
N THR A 11 12.54 -9.57 -19.14
CA THR A 11 11.13 -9.20 -19.02
C THR A 11 10.53 -9.68 -17.69
N MET A 12 10.74 -10.95 -17.32
CA MET A 12 10.25 -11.48 -16.04
C MET A 12 10.88 -10.77 -14.84
N SER A 13 12.16 -10.42 -14.92
CA SER A 13 12.86 -9.64 -13.90
C SER A 13 12.25 -8.23 -13.76
N ALA A 14 12.01 -7.54 -14.88
CA ALA A 14 11.40 -6.22 -14.90
C ALA A 14 9.98 -6.24 -14.31
N VAL A 15 9.15 -7.22 -14.69
CA VAL A 15 7.81 -7.42 -14.12
C VAL A 15 7.89 -7.67 -12.62
N GLY A 16 8.77 -8.57 -12.19
CA GLY A 16 8.97 -8.83 -10.76
C GLY A 16 9.41 -7.59 -9.98
N SER A 17 10.23 -6.73 -10.58
CA SER A 17 10.63 -5.45 -9.99
C SER A 17 9.46 -4.47 -9.90
N ALA A 18 8.64 -4.37 -10.95
CA ALA A 18 7.46 -3.52 -10.95
C ALA A 18 6.47 -3.93 -9.86
N VAL A 19 6.20 -5.24 -9.71
CA VAL A 19 5.31 -5.77 -8.66
C VAL A 19 5.83 -5.42 -7.27
N ARG A 20 7.15 -5.56 -7.01
CA ARG A 20 7.75 -5.15 -5.73
C ARG A 20 7.57 -3.65 -5.47
N THR A 21 7.78 -2.80 -6.47
CA THR A 21 7.58 -1.35 -6.35
C THR A 21 6.13 -1.01 -6.02
N ILE A 22 5.16 -1.65 -6.69
CA ILE A 22 3.73 -1.47 -6.42
C ILE A 22 3.41 -1.89 -4.98
N ARG A 23 3.89 -3.06 -4.55
CA ARG A 23 3.72 -3.56 -3.18
C ARG A 23 4.21 -2.57 -2.14
N THR A 24 5.45 -2.10 -2.30
CA THR A 24 6.05 -1.11 -1.39
C THR A 24 5.27 0.20 -1.37
N HIS A 25 4.81 0.67 -2.53
CA HIS A 25 4.02 1.89 -2.61
C HIS A 25 2.66 1.73 -1.92
N ALA A 26 1.95 0.64 -2.17
CA ALA A 26 0.65 0.35 -1.57
C ALA A 26 0.74 0.30 -0.03
N LEU A 27 1.73 -0.41 0.53
CA LEU A 27 1.97 -0.43 1.98
C LEU A 27 2.26 0.97 2.54
N THR A 28 3.04 1.79 1.83
CA THR A 28 3.31 3.19 2.22
C THR A 28 2.02 4.02 2.26
N GLN A 29 1.13 3.82 1.28
CA GLN A 29 -0.14 4.55 1.20
C GLN A 29 -1.12 4.10 2.30
N ILE A 30 -1.14 2.81 2.66
CA ILE A 30 -1.91 2.31 3.81
C ILE A 30 -1.52 3.09 5.07
N THR A 31 -0.23 3.17 5.39
CA THR A 31 0.26 3.94 6.54
C THR A 31 -0.18 5.41 6.48
N ALA A 32 -0.03 6.06 5.33
CA ALA A 32 -0.37 7.47 5.16
C ALA A 32 -1.88 7.76 5.29
N TYR A 33 -2.73 6.95 4.67
CA TYR A 33 -4.18 7.14 4.74
C TYR A 33 -4.76 6.73 6.10
N THR A 34 -4.17 5.74 6.78
CA THR A 34 -4.54 5.42 8.16
C THR A 34 -4.25 6.60 9.08
N ALA A 35 -3.09 7.25 8.95
CA ALA A 35 -2.78 8.45 9.73
C ALA A 35 -3.74 9.62 9.44
N ARG A 36 -4.12 9.81 8.17
CA ARG A 36 -5.11 10.84 7.77
C ARG A 36 -6.50 10.54 8.31
N ALA A 37 -6.93 9.28 8.29
CA ALA A 37 -8.20 8.86 8.87
C ALA A 37 -8.22 9.11 10.38
N GLN A 38 -7.15 8.74 11.09
CA GLN A 38 -7.03 9.00 12.53
C GLN A 38 -7.05 10.49 12.86
N LYS A 39 -6.37 11.32 12.07
CA LYS A 39 -6.40 12.79 12.23
C LYS A 39 -7.79 13.36 12.00
N ALA A 40 -8.48 12.93 10.95
CA ALA A 40 -9.85 13.36 10.66
C ALA A 40 -10.83 12.92 11.75
N ALA A 41 -10.66 11.73 12.33
CA ALA A 41 -11.54 11.20 13.37
C ALA A 41 -11.54 12.00 14.69
N VAL A 42 -10.49 12.78 14.96
CA VAL A 42 -10.40 13.63 16.15
C VAL A 42 -10.68 15.11 15.86
N ASP A 43 -10.86 15.47 14.58
CA ASP A 43 -11.16 16.82 14.15
C ASP A 43 -12.67 16.96 13.92
N PRO A 44 -13.40 17.72 14.76
CA PRO A 44 -14.86 17.82 14.66
C PRO A 44 -15.35 18.49 13.36
N GLU A 45 -14.48 19.23 12.66
CA GLU A 45 -14.82 19.88 11.39
C GLU A 45 -14.48 19.01 10.17
N ALA A 46 -13.82 17.86 10.37
CA ALA A 46 -13.40 17.00 9.27
C ALA A 46 -14.54 16.08 8.79
N SER A 47 -14.85 16.16 7.49
CA SER A 47 -15.82 15.28 6.82
C SER A 47 -15.17 14.13 6.03
N THR A 48 -13.85 14.00 6.09
CA THR A 48 -13.07 13.13 5.20
C THR A 48 -12.65 11.79 5.81
N GLU A 49 -13.00 11.49 7.07
CA GLU A 49 -12.58 10.25 7.73
C GLU A 49 -12.95 9.00 6.92
N ALA A 50 -14.22 8.88 6.53
CA ALA A 50 -14.71 7.74 5.75
C ALA A 50 -13.96 7.59 4.42
N ALA A 51 -13.75 8.69 3.70
CA ALA A 51 -12.99 8.69 2.44
C ALA A 51 -11.53 8.25 2.63
N HIS A 52 -10.89 8.61 3.76
CA HIS A 52 -9.54 8.13 4.06
C HIS A 52 -9.53 6.63 4.39
N ARG A 53 -10.52 6.11 5.11
CA ARG A 53 -10.66 4.67 5.37
C ARG A 53 -10.90 3.87 4.09
N GLU A 54 -11.71 4.38 3.16
CA GLU A 54 -11.89 3.77 1.84
C GLU A 54 -10.58 3.70 1.05
N ARG A 55 -9.73 4.74 1.14
CA ARG A 55 -8.40 4.71 0.53
C ARG A 55 -7.48 3.67 1.17
N VAL A 56 -7.55 3.46 2.49
CA VAL A 56 -6.83 2.35 3.15
C VAL A 56 -7.27 1.01 2.56
N ALA A 57 -8.57 0.77 2.45
CA ALA A 57 -9.10 -0.47 1.88
C ALA A 57 -8.67 -0.68 0.41
N TYR A 58 -8.71 0.38 -0.40
CA TYR A 58 -8.22 0.35 -1.78
C TYR A 58 -6.75 -0.08 -1.86
N TRP A 59 -5.88 0.55 -1.08
CA TRP A 59 -4.46 0.23 -1.10
C TRP A 59 -4.16 -1.14 -0.49
N ALA A 60 -4.94 -1.62 0.48
CA ALA A 60 -4.85 -2.98 0.97
C ALA A 60 -5.16 -4.01 -0.14
N CYS A 61 -6.17 -3.78 -0.98
CA CYS A 61 -6.43 -4.61 -2.15
C CYS A 61 -5.25 -4.59 -3.14
N THR A 62 -4.73 -3.41 -3.48
CA THR A 62 -3.55 -3.29 -4.36
C THR A 62 -2.32 -3.99 -3.78
N ALA A 63 -2.11 -3.93 -2.46
CA ALA A 63 -1.01 -4.62 -1.80
C ALA A 63 -1.16 -6.14 -1.92
N ARG A 64 -2.37 -6.69 -1.71
CA ARG A 64 -2.67 -8.13 -1.90
C ARG A 64 -2.43 -8.59 -3.33
N GLU A 65 -2.91 -7.82 -4.30
CA GLU A 65 -2.69 -8.07 -5.73
C GLU A 65 -1.19 -8.07 -6.08
N ALA A 66 -0.39 -7.27 -5.38
CA ALA A 66 1.06 -7.23 -5.49
C ALA A 66 1.80 -8.22 -4.58
N GLY A 67 1.09 -9.15 -3.92
CA GLY A 67 1.65 -10.22 -3.11
C GLY A 67 2.07 -9.83 -1.69
N ALA A 68 1.52 -8.76 -1.13
CA ALA A 68 1.64 -8.50 0.30
C ALA A 68 0.77 -9.47 1.11
N THR A 69 1.29 -9.87 2.27
CA THR A 69 0.55 -10.67 3.25
C THR A 69 -0.37 -9.80 4.12
N GLU A 70 -1.38 -10.39 4.73
CA GLU A 70 -2.22 -9.68 5.73
C GLU A 70 -1.39 -9.14 6.91
N GLN A 71 -0.30 -9.83 7.26
CA GLN A 71 0.62 -9.37 8.32
C GLN A 71 1.37 -8.10 7.89
N GLU A 72 1.85 -8.01 6.65
CA GLU A 72 2.49 -6.80 6.12
C GLU A 72 1.50 -5.63 6.03
N ILE A 73 0.25 -5.89 5.64
CA ILE A 73 -0.82 -4.89 5.61
C ILE A 73 -1.15 -4.38 7.01
N ALA A 74 -1.38 -5.30 7.97
CA ALA A 74 -1.64 -4.95 9.35
C ALA A 74 -0.46 -4.19 9.99
N ALA A 75 0.78 -4.56 9.66
CA ALA A 75 1.97 -3.83 10.10
C ALA A 75 1.97 -2.40 9.54
N ALA A 76 1.63 -2.20 8.27
CA ALA A 76 1.54 -0.88 7.66
C ALA A 76 0.44 0.00 8.29
N GLU A 77 -0.72 -0.56 8.61
CA GLU A 77 -1.77 0.15 9.34
C GLU A 77 -1.32 0.56 10.75
N ASN A 78 -0.65 -0.35 11.47
CA ASN A 78 -0.15 -0.10 12.82
C ASN A 78 1.05 0.85 12.87
N ALA A 79 1.79 0.99 11.76
CA ALA A 79 2.90 1.93 11.63
C ALA A 79 2.44 3.39 11.48
N ALA A 80 1.14 3.65 11.28
CA ALA A 80 0.62 4.99 11.20
C ALA A 80 0.90 5.77 12.50
N PRO A 81 1.44 7.00 12.41
CA PRO A 81 1.65 7.83 13.59
C PRO A 81 0.34 8.04 14.34
N ARG A 82 0.32 7.65 15.63
CA ARG A 82 -0.86 7.85 16.48
C ARG A 82 -1.03 9.33 16.75
N VAL A 83 -2.27 9.80 16.63
CA VAL A 83 -2.63 11.15 17.04
C VAL A 83 -2.74 11.17 18.56
N ASN A 84 -1.89 11.96 19.23
CA ASN A 84 -2.05 12.22 20.67
C ASN A 84 -3.29 13.08 20.86
N ARG A 85 -4.18 12.61 21.73
CA ARG A 85 -5.45 13.27 22.07
C ARG A 85 -5.25 14.38 23.09
#